data_AF-A0A9X8VHL0-F1
#
_entry.id   AF-A0A9X8VHL0-F1
#
_cell.length_a   1.000
_cell.length_b   1.000
_cell.length_c   1.000
_cell.angle_alpha   90.00
_cell.angle_beta   90.00
_cell.angle_gamma   90.00
#
_symmetry.space_group_name_H-M   'P 1'
#
loop_
_entity.id
_entity.type
_entity.pdbx_description
1 polymer ?
#
loop_
_entity_poly.entity_id
_entity_poly.type
_entity_poly.pdbx_seq_one_letter_code
_entity_poly.pdbx_strand_id
1 'polypeptide(L)'
;QNDRLVLRDIGARQTLGAARVLKLNAPKRGKRQPDYLAWLQALAQAQDDAQALALELPHGALSLAAFAWARQLTDDGLNELLANGDLLIVGDRALAQDQVQQAESRLLQV
;
A
#
# COMPACT_ATOMS: atom_id res chain seq x y z
N GLN A 1 7.74 6.27 -1.10
CA GLN A 1 7.35 5.83 0.27
C GLN A 1 8.62 5.59 1.04
N ASN A 2 8.56 5.56 2.37
CA ASN A 2 9.69 5.43 3.29
C ASN A 2 10.71 6.59 3.29
N ASP A 3 10.42 7.66 2.54
CA ASP A 3 11.20 8.89 2.57
C ASP A 3 11.09 9.55 3.96
N ARG A 4 12.23 9.94 4.52
CA ARG A 4 12.31 10.60 5.83
C ARG A 4 12.27 12.11 5.65
N LEU A 5 11.53 12.79 6.51
CA LEU A 5 11.37 14.24 6.47
C LEU A 5 11.64 14.86 7.84
N VAL A 6 12.09 16.10 7.84
CA VAL A 6 12.20 16.94 9.03
C VAL A 6 11.03 17.91 9.05
N LEU A 7 10.31 17.95 10.17
CA LEU A 7 9.20 18.88 10.39
C LEU A 7 9.74 20.12 11.12
N ARG A 8 9.52 21.30 10.55
CA ARG A 8 9.95 22.59 11.11
C ARG A 8 8.74 23.50 11.30
N ASP A 9 8.87 24.47 12.19
CA ASP A 9 7.87 25.53 12.27
C ASP A 9 7.87 26.41 11.01
N ILE A 10 6.76 27.09 10.74
CA ILE A 10 6.54 27.89 9.53
C ILE A 10 7.51 29.07 9.36
N GLY A 11 8.04 29.61 10.45
CA GLY A 11 9.08 30.65 10.48
C GLY A 11 10.51 30.11 10.46
N ALA A 12 10.70 28.79 10.32
CA ALA A 12 11.99 28.10 10.24
C ALA A 12 12.93 28.32 11.45
N ARG A 13 12.41 28.65 12.63
CA ARG A 13 13.20 28.93 13.84
C ARG A 13 13.50 27.67 14.65
N GLN A 14 12.58 26.71 14.67
CA GLN A 14 12.69 25.47 15.43
C GLN A 14 12.36 24.24 14.58
N THR A 15 13.01 23.14 14.92
CA THR A 15 12.66 21.80 14.44
C THR A 15 11.63 21.20 15.39
N LEU A 16 10.46 20.85 14.85
CA LEU A 16 9.33 20.29 15.60
C LEU A 16 9.42 18.77 15.72
N GLY A 17 10.07 18.11 14.77
CA GLY A 17 10.26 16.67 14.79
C GLY A 17 10.67 16.09 13.45
N ALA A 18 10.42 14.80 13.29
CA ALA A 18 10.68 14.05 12.06
C ALA A 18 9.44 13.24 11.65
N ALA A 19 9.37 12.89 10.37
CA ALA A 19 8.31 12.09 9.79
C ALA A 19 8.88 11.09 8.77
N ARG A 20 8.05 10.12 8.39
CA ARG A 20 8.31 9.20 7.29
C ARG A 20 7.06 9.09 6.41
N VAL A 21 7.21 9.11 5.09
CA VAL A 21 6.09 8.89 4.16
C VAL A 21 5.66 7.43 4.21
N LEU A 22 4.45 7.14 4.68
CA LEU A 22 3.90 5.78 4.68
C LEU A 22 2.99 5.52 3.47
N LYS A 23 2.07 6.45 3.18
CA LYS A 23 1.16 6.36 2.03
C LYS A 23 1.09 7.69 1.31
N LEU A 24 1.05 7.63 -0.02
CA LEU A 24 0.99 8.81 -0.90
C LEU A 24 -0.45 9.29 -1.11
N ASN A 25 -1.41 8.37 -1.10
CA ASN A 25 -2.83 8.64 -1.33
C ASN A 25 -3.66 8.25 -0.11
N ALA A 26 -3.92 9.20 0.78
CA ALA A 26 -4.76 8.97 1.96
C ALA A 26 -6.26 9.04 1.60
N PRO A 27 -7.13 8.20 2.20
CA PRO A 27 -8.56 8.22 1.92
C PRO A 27 -9.21 9.52 2.39
N LYS A 28 -10.24 10.00 1.67
CA LYS A 28 -10.95 11.25 2.03
C LYS A 28 -11.74 11.15 3.35
N ARG A 29 -12.20 9.94 3.71
CA ARG A 29 -12.97 9.64 4.93
C ARG A 29 -12.32 8.50 5.69
N GLY A 30 -12.60 8.39 6.98
CA GLY A 30 -12.16 7.25 7.80
C GLY A 30 -10.70 7.27 8.26
N LYS A 31 -9.96 8.37 8.11
CA LYS A 31 -8.53 8.48 8.51
C LYS A 31 -8.26 8.21 9.99
N ARG A 32 -9.28 8.29 10.84
CA ARG A 32 -9.19 8.08 12.30
C ARG A 32 -9.77 6.73 12.72
N GLN A 33 -10.24 5.91 11.77
CA GLN A 33 -10.78 4.59 12.10
C GLN A 33 -9.66 3.70 12.65
N PRO A 34 -9.93 2.89 13.69
CA PRO A 34 -8.93 2.02 14.30
C PRO A 34 -8.23 1.12 13.27
N ASP A 35 -9.00 0.50 12.38
CA ASP A 35 -8.47 -0.41 11.36
C ASP A 35 -7.50 0.28 10.41
N TYR A 36 -7.82 1.52 9.99
CA TYR A 36 -6.94 2.30 9.13
C TYR A 36 -5.62 2.67 9.83
N LEU A 37 -5.68 3.00 11.12
CA LEU A 37 -4.48 3.30 11.92
C LEU A 37 -3.64 2.05 12.17
N ALA A 38 -4.26 0.92 12.48
CA ALA A 38 -3.58 -0.37 12.67
C ALA A 38 -2.88 -0.81 11.38
N TRP A 39 -3.55 -0.66 10.24
CA TRP A 39 -2.98 -0.92 8.93
C TRP A 39 -1.80 0.00 8.60
N LEU A 40 -1.91 1.31 8.87
CA LEU A 40 -0.78 2.24 8.71
C LEU A 40 0.42 1.87 9.60
N GLN A 41 0.16 1.40 10.82
CA GLN A 41 1.21 0.92 11.71
C GLN A 41 1.87 -0.35 11.16
N ALA A 42 1.09 -1.31 10.64
CA ALA A 42 1.62 -2.50 9.99
C ALA A 42 2.50 -2.14 8.77
N LEU A 43 2.04 -1.22 7.93
CA LEU A 43 2.85 -0.70 6.82
C LEU A 43 4.14 -0.04 7.28
N ALA A 44 4.11 0.68 8.42
CA ALA A 44 5.31 1.27 8.98
C ALA A 44 6.34 0.22 9.43
N GLN A 45 5.89 -0.98 9.80
CA GLN A 45 6.74 -2.09 10.23
C GLN A 45 7.18 -3.00 9.08
N ALA A 46 6.58 -2.89 7.89
CA ALA A 46 6.96 -3.66 6.71
C ALA A 46 8.42 -3.37 6.32
N GLN A 47 9.23 -4.42 6.22
CA GLN A 47 10.67 -4.31 5.98
C GLN A 47 11.04 -4.34 4.49
N ASP A 48 10.21 -4.99 3.67
CA ASP A 48 10.44 -5.21 2.25
C ASP A 48 9.17 -4.91 1.43
N ASP A 49 9.30 -4.99 0.10
CA ASP A 49 8.20 -4.72 -0.83
C ASP A 49 7.14 -5.82 -0.81
N ALA A 50 7.49 -7.06 -0.46
CA ALA A 50 6.57 -8.19 -0.38
C ALA A 50 5.60 -8.06 0.79
N GLN A 51 6.10 -7.70 1.96
CA GLN A 51 5.29 -7.40 3.14
C GLN A 51 4.38 -6.20 2.88
N ALA A 52 4.89 -5.15 2.22
CA ALA A 52 4.08 -3.99 1.85
C ALA A 52 2.98 -4.36 0.84
N LEU A 53 3.28 -5.18 -0.15
CA LEU A 53 2.33 -5.68 -1.13
C LEU A 53 1.22 -6.50 -0.45
N ALA A 54 1.59 -7.44 0.42
CA ALA A 54 0.65 -8.27 1.17
C ALA A 54 -0.29 -7.45 2.07
N LEU A 55 0.16 -6.31 2.58
CA LEU A 55 -0.67 -5.40 3.39
C LEU A 55 -1.61 -4.53 2.55
N GLU A 56 -1.32 -4.27 1.27
CA GLU A 56 -2.17 -3.44 0.40
C GLU A 56 -3.27 -4.26 -0.30
N LEU A 57 -3.01 -5.52 -0.66
CA LEU A 57 -3.93 -6.38 -1.41
C LEU A 57 -5.31 -6.62 -0.75
N PRO A 58 -5.43 -6.77 0.59
CA PRO A 58 -6.73 -6.96 1.23
C PRO A 58 -7.70 -5.78 1.03
N HIS A 59 -7.19 -4.60 0.70
CA HIS A 59 -7.99 -3.39 0.52
C HIS A 59 -8.60 -3.24 -0.89
N GLY A 60 -8.41 -4.24 -1.76
CA GLY A 60 -9.03 -4.34 -3.07
C GLY A 60 -8.00 -4.31 -4.21
N ALA A 61 -8.48 -3.99 -5.42
CA ALA A 61 -7.63 -3.99 -6.61
C ALA A 61 -6.51 -2.93 -6.50
N LEU A 62 -5.27 -3.42 -6.41
CA LEU A 62 -4.06 -2.60 -6.32
C LEU A 62 -3.62 -2.17 -7.72
N SER A 63 -3.36 -0.88 -7.92
CA SER A 63 -2.70 -0.41 -9.15
C SER A 63 -1.21 -0.70 -9.10
N LEU A 64 -0.74 -1.54 -10.02
CA LEU A 64 0.66 -1.95 -10.14
C LEU A 64 1.57 -0.75 -10.42
N ALA A 65 1.18 0.14 -11.33
CA ALA A 65 1.94 1.35 -11.64
C ALA A 65 2.08 2.27 -10.42
N ALA A 66 1.00 2.49 -9.68
CA ALA A 66 1.04 3.33 -8.48
C ALA A 66 1.88 2.70 -7.36
N PHE A 67 1.80 1.37 -7.20
CA PHE A 67 2.59 0.63 -6.22
C PHE A 67 4.08 0.67 -6.57
N ALA A 68 4.44 0.38 -7.82
CA ALA A 68 5.82 0.42 -8.30
C ALA A 68 6.42 1.81 -8.15
N TRP A 69 5.68 2.87 -8.52
CA TRP A 69 6.13 4.24 -8.30
C TRP A 69 6.32 4.55 -6.81
N ALA A 70 5.37 4.16 -5.97
CA ALA A 70 5.42 4.40 -4.53
C ALA A 70 6.62 3.73 -3.85
N ARG A 71 7.03 2.57 -4.34
CA ARG A 71 8.16 1.77 -3.83
C ARG A 71 9.46 1.96 -4.62
N GLN A 72 9.43 2.76 -5.70
CA GLN A 72 10.55 2.97 -6.63
C GLN A 72 11.07 1.66 -7.24
N LEU A 73 10.15 0.75 -7.56
CA LEU A 73 10.49 -0.52 -8.21
C LEU A 73 10.80 -0.29 -9.69
N THR A 74 11.84 -0.97 -10.18
CA THR A 74 12.04 -1.17 -11.62
C THR A 74 11.03 -2.19 -12.14
N ASP A 75 10.88 -2.27 -13.45
CA ASP A 75 10.00 -3.26 -14.08
C ASP A 75 10.41 -4.70 -13.70
N ASP A 76 11.71 -4.99 -13.70
CA ASP A 76 12.23 -6.31 -13.29
C ASP A 76 11.93 -6.62 -11.81
N GLY A 77 12.16 -5.66 -10.92
CA GLY A 77 11.88 -5.84 -9.49
C GLY A 77 10.39 -6.01 -9.20
N LEU A 78 9.52 -5.31 -9.94
CA LEU A 78 8.09 -5.52 -9.86
C LEU A 78 7.70 -6.91 -10.38
N ASN A 79 8.24 -7.34 -11.51
CA ASN A 79 7.94 -8.66 -12.08
C ASN A 79 8.37 -9.79 -11.16
N GLU A 80 9.55 -9.70 -10.55
CA GLU A 80 10.02 -10.67 -9.55
C GLU A 80 9.11 -10.72 -8.33
N LEU A 81 8.68 -9.55 -7.84
CA LEU A 81 7.76 -9.46 -6.72
C LEU A 81 6.41 -10.12 -7.01
N LEU A 82 5.88 -9.90 -8.21
CA LEU A 82 4.59 -10.45 -8.63
C LEU A 82 4.66 -11.95 -8.92
N ALA A 83 5.78 -12.44 -9.48
CA ALA A 83 5.98 -13.86 -9.77
C ALA A 83 5.98 -14.74 -8.51
N ASN A 84 6.33 -14.17 -7.36
CA ASN A 84 6.37 -14.86 -6.08
C ASN A 84 5.03 -14.81 -5.29
N GLY A 85 4.01 -14.12 -5.83
CA GLY A 85 2.72 -13.94 -5.16
C GLY A 85 1.60 -14.79 -5.78
N ASP A 86 0.64 -15.20 -4.95
CA ASP A 86 -0.63 -15.79 -5.41
C ASP A 86 -1.63 -14.68 -5.76
N LEU A 87 -1.52 -14.15 -6.98
CA LEU A 87 -2.21 -12.94 -7.43
C LEU A 87 -2.89 -13.15 -8.78
N LEU A 88 -4.09 -12.59 -8.91
CA LEU A 88 -4.72 -12.38 -10.21
C LEU A 88 -4.34 -11.00 -10.73
N ILE A 89 -3.73 -10.95 -11.92
CA ILE A 89 -3.37 -9.71 -12.59
C ILE A 89 -4.26 -9.51 -13.82
N VAL A 90 -4.90 -8.35 -13.90
CA VAL A 90 -5.73 -7.93 -15.05
C VAL A 90 -5.34 -6.51 -15.43
N GLY A 91 -4.66 -6.34 -16.57
CA GLY A 91 -4.16 -5.04 -17.00
C GLY A 91 -3.20 -4.43 -15.97
N ASP A 92 -3.51 -3.24 -15.46
CA ASP A 92 -2.71 -2.54 -14.45
C ASP A 92 -3.06 -2.90 -12.99
N ARG A 93 -3.96 -3.90 -12.78
CA ARG A 93 -4.49 -4.24 -11.46
C ARG A 93 -4.01 -5.61 -10.99
N ALA A 94 -3.66 -5.68 -9.71
CA ALA A 94 -3.47 -6.93 -8.98
C ALA A 94 -4.54 -7.09 -7.90
N LEU A 95 -5.01 -8.33 -7.75
CA LEU A 95 -5.95 -8.76 -6.73
C LEU A 95 -5.39 -9.99 -6.03
N ALA A 96 -5.61 -10.11 -4.73
CA ALA A 96 -5.33 -11.36 -4.03
C ALA A 96 -6.35 -12.43 -4.42
N GLN A 97 -5.88 -13.67 -4.55
CA GLN A 97 -6.71 -14.78 -5.04
C GLN A 97 -7.91 -15.08 -4.15
N ASP A 98 -7.77 -14.90 -2.83
CA ASP A 98 -8.85 -15.06 -1.86
C ASP A 98 -10.00 -14.05 -2.09
N GLN A 99 -9.66 -12.81 -2.41
CA GLN A 99 -10.65 -11.77 -2.73
C GLN A 99 -11.39 -12.05 -4.03
N VAL A 100 -10.71 -12.63 -5.03
CA VAL A 100 -11.35 -13.07 -6.27
C VAL A 100 -12.41 -14.14 -5.97
N GLN A 101 -12.05 -15.17 -5.21
CA GLN A 101 -12.95 -16.27 -4.84
C GLN A 101 -14.15 -15.78 -4.02
N GLN A 102 -13.93 -14.85 -3.09
CA GLN A 102 -15.01 -14.24 -2.30
C GLN A 102 -15.94 -13.39 -3.17
N ALA A 103 -15.40 -12.63 -4.12
CA ALA A 103 -16.18 -11.82 -5.04
C ALA A 103 -17.02 -12.68 -6.00
N GLU A 104 -16.43 -13.73 -6.58
CA GLU A 104 -17.13 -14.69 -7.44
C GLU A 104 -18.28 -15.37 -6.70
N SER A 105 -18.00 -15.87 -5.50
CA SER A 105 -19.02 -16.51 -4.65
C SER A 105 -20.18 -15.58 -4.33
N ARG A 106 -19.89 -14.29 -4.08
CA ARG A 106 -20.91 -13.27 -3.82
C ARG A 106 -21.76 -12.96 -5.07
N LEU A 107 -21.17 -12.98 -6.26
CA LEU A 107 -21.87 -12.71 -7.52
C LEU A 107 -22.78 -13.88 -7.94
N LEU A 108 -22.38 -15.12 -7.66
CA LEU A 108 -23.13 -16.33 -8.01
C LEU A 108 -24.25 -16.67 -7.01
N GLN A 109 -24.32 -15.98 -5.86
CA GLN A 109 -25.40 -16.10 -4.87
C GLN A 109 -26.65 -15.26 -5.22
N VAL A 110 -26.73 -14.75 -6.46
CA VAL A 110 -27.90 -14.07 -7.03
C VAL A 110 -28.80 -15.08 -7.73
#